data_AF-A0A7L3BDH2-F1
#
_entry.id   AF-A0A7L3BDH2-F1
#
_cell.length_a   1.000
_cell.length_b   1.000
_cell.length_c   1.000
_cell.angle_alpha   90.00
_cell.angle_beta   90.00
_cell.angle_gamma   90.00
#
_symmetry.space_group_name_H-M   'P 1'
#
loop_
_entity.id
_entity.type
_entity.pdbx_description
1 polymer ?
#
loop_
_entity_poly.entity_id
_entity_poly.type
_entity_poly.pdbx_seq_one_letter_code
_entity_poly.pdbx_strand_id
1 'polypeptide(L)' 'ALTSLERVPLYQIPVPSRVRVSLDHENGQVAFFDADRRALIFTFPAASFKGESVRPWFLVWSEGSQLTLCP' A
#
# COMPACT_ATOMS: atom_id res chain seq x y z
N ALA A 1 0.63 -8.20 -13.51
CA ALA A 1 0.93 -7.10 -14.44
C ALA A 1 0.61 -5.78 -13.74
N LEU A 2 1.49 -4.77 -13.82
CA LEU A 2 1.15 -3.40 -13.42
C LEU A 2 0.27 -2.81 -14.54
N THR A 3 -1.04 -2.88 -14.38
CA THR A 3 -2.00 -2.60 -15.48
C THR A 3 -2.27 -1.12 -15.69
N SER A 4 -1.75 -0.22 -14.85
CA SER A 4 -1.70 1.20 -15.12
C SER A 4 -0.37 1.79 -14.63
N LEU A 5 0.32 2.50 -15.51
CA LEU A 5 1.55 3.25 -15.21
C LEU A 5 1.27 4.67 -14.71
N GLU A 6 -0.01 5.02 -14.55
CA GLU A 6 -0.41 6.32 -14.05
C GLU A 6 0.03 6.46 -12.59
N ARG A 7 1.01 7.33 -12.37
CA ARG A 7 1.50 7.66 -11.03
C ARG A 7 0.56 8.69 -10.45
N VAL A 8 -0.11 8.35 -9.35
CA VAL A 8 -0.89 9.32 -8.57
C VAL A 8 0.05 10.01 -7.58
N PRO A 9 0.35 11.31 -7.76
CA PRO A 9 1.16 12.04 -6.79
C PRO A 9 0.39 12.20 -5.47
N LEU A 10 1.02 11.80 -4.37
CA LEU A 10 0.48 11.98 -3.02
C LEU A 10 1.01 13.30 -2.44
N TYR A 11 0.19 14.35 -2.50
CA TYR A 11 0.56 15.67 -1.98
C TYR A 11 0.24 15.81 -0.49
N GLN A 12 1.05 16.58 0.24
CA GLN A 12 0.77 17.03 1.62
C GLN A 12 0.71 15.93 2.69
N ILE A 13 1.19 14.72 2.41
CA ILE A 13 1.34 13.65 3.41
C ILE A 13 2.75 13.72 3.99
N PRO A 14 2.94 13.94 5.30
CA PRO A 14 4.27 13.89 5.87
C PRO A 14 4.81 12.46 5.79
N VAL A 15 6.10 12.31 5.51
CA VAL A 15 6.74 11.01 5.27
C VAL A 15 6.48 10.08 6.47
N PRO A 16 5.81 8.93 6.28
CA PRO A 16 5.53 8.00 7.37
C PRO A 16 6.77 7.17 7.72
N SER A 17 7.03 6.97 9.01
CA SER A 17 8.01 5.99 9.51
C SER A 17 7.51 4.56 9.41
N ARG A 18 6.19 4.37 9.51
CA ARG A 18 5.54 3.07 9.46
C ARG A 18 4.26 3.14 8.66
N VAL A 19 4.15 2.28 7.67
CA VAL A 19 2.96 2.15 6.81
C VAL A 19 2.22 0.87 7.17
N ARG A 20 0.91 0.98 7.37
CA ARG A 20 0.01 -0.18 7.41
C ARG A 20 -0.65 -0.33 6.06
N VAL A 21 -0.64 -1.55 5.54
CA VAL A 21 -1.40 -1.93 4.34
C VAL A 21 -2.55 -2.82 4.77
N SER A 22 -3.77 -2.49 4.34
CA SER A 22 -4.97 -3.27 4.62
C SER A 22 -5.56 -3.79 3.32
N LEU A 23 -5.94 -5.06 3.33
CA LEU A 23 -6.62 -5.74 2.24
C LEU A 23 -8.04 -6.08 2.68
N ASP A 24 -9.01 -5.54 1.97
CA ASP A 24 -10.41 -5.92 2.07
C ASP A 24 -10.75 -6.79 0.85
N HIS A 25 -10.73 -8.11 1.07
CA HIS A 25 -10.99 -9.08 0.03
C HIS A 25 -12.44 -9.06 -0.47
N GLU A 26 -13.40 -8.74 0.41
CA GLU A 26 -14.82 -8.74 0.10
C GLU A 26 -15.19 -7.54 -0.77
N ASN A 27 -14.69 -6.35 -0.41
CA ASN A 27 -14.96 -5.13 -1.16
C ASN A 27 -13.96 -4.87 -2.30
N GLY A 28 -12.96 -5.75 -2.47
CA GLY A 28 -12.01 -5.62 -3.57
C GLY A 28 -11.06 -4.42 -3.43
N GLN A 29 -10.71 -4.05 -2.20
CA GLN A 29 -9.97 -2.81 -1.92
C GLN A 29 -8.65 -3.05 -1.21
N VAL A 30 -7.71 -2.14 -1.46
CA VAL A 30 -6.44 -2.04 -0.72
C VAL A 30 -6.27 -0.59 -0.28
N ALA A 31 -5.96 -0.41 1.00
CA ALA A 31 -5.76 0.90 1.61
C ALA A 31 -4.41 0.97 2.34
N PHE A 32 -3.80 2.15 2.28
CA PHE A 32 -2.51 2.49 2.88
C PHE A 32 -2.73 3.54 3.95
N PHE A 33 -2.12 3.34 5.12
CA PHE A 33 -2.25 4.24 6.27
C PHE A 33 -0.89 4.59 6.85
N ASP A 34 -0.76 5.82 7.33
CA ASP A 34 0.27 6.18 8.30
C ASP A 34 -0.11 5.52 9.62
N ALA A 35 0.63 4.49 10.01
CA ALA A 35 0.27 3.67 11.16
C ALA A 35 0.41 4.44 12.49
N ASP A 36 1.31 5.41 12.54
CA ASP A 36 1.63 6.17 13.75
C ASP A 36 0.61 7.29 13.94
N ARG A 37 0.25 7.98 12.85
CA ARG A 37 -0.79 9.02 12.86
C ARG A 37 -2.21 8.48 12.75
N ARG A 38 -2.37 7.20 12.43
CA ARG A 38 -3.68 6.56 12.16
C ARG A 38 -4.46 7.29 11.06
N ALA A 39 -3.75 7.81 10.07
CA ALA A 39 -4.31 8.60 8.99
C ALA A 39 -4.29 7.82 7.67
N LEU A 40 -5.34 7.97 6.87
CA LEU A 40 -5.39 7.40 5.52
C LEU A 40 -4.36 8.11 4.63
N ILE A 41 -3.54 7.33 3.94
CA ILE A 41 -2.61 7.81 2.91
C ILE A 41 -3.31 7.76 1.55
N PHE A 42 -3.80 6.57 1.18
CA PHE A 42 -4.42 6.34 -0.11
C PHE A 42 -5.25 5.05 -0.11
N THR A 43 -6.34 5.04 -0.88
CA THR A 43 -7.14 3.84 -1.15
C THR A 43 -7.21 3.63 -2.64
N PHE A 44 -6.88 2.42 -3.09
CA PHE A 44 -7.09 2.05 -4.49
C PHE A 44 -8.59 1.96 -4.79
N PRO A 45 -9.03 2.39 -5.99
CA PRO A 45 -10.39 2.10 -6.45
C PRO A 45 -10.70 0.62 -6.31
N ALA A 46 -11.95 0.30 -5.96
CA ALA A 46 -12.39 -1.08 -5.82
C ALA A 46 -12.17 -1.85 -7.14
N ALA A 47 -11.65 -3.08 -7.02
CA ALA A 47 -11.38 -3.96 -8.14
C ALA A 47 -11.77 -5.39 -7.78
N SER A 48 -12.30 -6.14 -8.76
CA SER A 48 -12.54 -7.58 -8.56
C SER A 48 -11.21 -8.33 -8.54
N PHE A 49 -10.95 -9.07 -7.46
CA PHE A 49 -9.80 -9.97 -7.36
C PHE A 49 -10.04 -11.33 -8.04
N LYS A 50 -11.25 -11.62 -8.55
CA LYS A 50 -11.57 -12.85 -9.29
C LYS A 50 -11.22 -14.17 -8.58
N GLY A 51 -11.23 -14.17 -7.25
CA GLY A 51 -10.83 -15.33 -6.44
C GLY A 51 -9.31 -15.59 -6.43
N GLU A 52 -8.51 -14.69 -6.99
CA GLU A 52 -7.06 -14.78 -6.95
C GLU A 52 -6.51 -14.47 -5.55
N SER A 53 -5.42 -15.16 -5.24
CA SER A 53 -4.65 -14.95 -4.02
C SER A 53 -3.86 -13.65 -4.11
N VAL A 54 -4.23 -12.65 -3.31
CA VAL A 54 -3.42 -11.44 -3.15
C VAL A 54 -2.26 -11.75 -2.19
N ARG A 55 -1.07 -11.25 -2.51
CA ARG A 55 0.14 -11.42 -1.69
C ARG A 55 0.78 -10.06 -1.46
N PRO A 56 1.38 -9.82 -0.29
CA PRO A 56 2.15 -8.61 -0.08
C PRO A 56 3.34 -8.58 -1.03
N TRP A 57 3.63 -7.41 -1.59
CA TRP A 57 4.77 -7.19 -2.46
C TRP A 57 5.63 -6.07 -1.88
N PHE A 58 6.92 -6.33 -1.78
CA PHE A 58 7.89 -5.41 -1.19
C PHE A 58 8.96 -5.09 -2.21
N LEU A 59 9.31 -3.82 -2.31
CA LEU A 59 10.39 -3.36 -3.17
C LEU A 59 11.24 -2.35 -2.39
N VAL A 60 12.53 -2.66 -2.26
CA VAL A 60 13.52 -1.83 -1.58
C VAL A 60 14.50 -1.33 -2.62
N TRP A 61 14.74 -0.03 -2.61
CA TRP A 61 15.68 0.63 -3.52
C TRP A 61 16.84 1.22 -2.73
N SER A 62 17.98 1.37 -3.40
CA SER A 62 19.24 1.90 -2.86
C SER A 62 19.99 0.97 -1.90
N GLU A 63 21.32 1.07 -1.96
CA GLU A 63 22.23 0.33 -1.08
C GLU A 63 22.01 0.73 0.38
N GLY A 64 21.96 -0.27 1.28
CA GLY A 64 21.77 -0.06 2.71
C GLY A 64 20.32 0.14 3.18
N SER A 65 19.35 0.32 2.28
CA SER A 65 17.93 0.40 2.64
C SER A 65 17.39 -0.95 3.13
N GLN A 66 16.50 -0.92 4.12
CA GLN A 66 15.86 -2.12 4.68
C GLN A 66 14.37 -1.86 4.97
N LEU A 67 13.56 -2.92 4.88
CA LEU A 67 12.18 -2.93 5.37
C LEU A 67 12.06 -4.01 6.43
N THR A 68 11.32 -3.72 7.50
CA THR A 68 11.02 -4.67 8.56
C THR A 68 9.51 -4.77 8.71
N LEU A 69 9.00 -5.99 8.77
CA LEU A 69 7.60 -6.23 9.08
C LEU A 69 7.39 -6.06 10.58
N CYS A 70 6.41 -5.23 10.94
CA CYS A 70 5.92 -5.23 12.31
C CYS A 70 5.18 -6.56 12.57
N PRO A 71 5.36 -7.15 13.75
CA PRO A 71 4.59 -8.31 14.18
C PRO A 71 3.09 -8.00 14.30
#